data_AF-A0A183UTB7-F1
#
_entry.id   AF-A0A183UTB7-F1
#
_cell.length_a   1.000
_cell.length_b   1.000
_cell.length_c   1.000
_cell.angle_alpha   90.00
_cell.angle_beta   90.00
_cell.angle_gamma   90.00
#
_symmetry.space_group_name_H-M   'P 1'
#
loop_
_entity.id
_entity.type
_entity.pdbx_description
1 polymer ?
#
loop_
_entity_poly.entity_id
_entity_poly.type
_entity_poly.pdbx_seq_one_letter_code
_entity_poly.pdbx_strand_id
1 'polypeptide(L)'
;MSELSVKTIEEWKTLSSESLQNELEKVTTEFATKFEFSHIDVETRKALCNLFSECFCGSPSALRRLIICFIRILARDKQNIGQLLSEELSKLIIRSALLSDADFSFNWEGLCFCFSL
;
A
#
# COMPACT_ATOMS: atom_id res chain seq x y z
N MET A 1 0.88 -18.55 6.02
CA MET A 1 0.42 -17.35 5.30
C MET A 1 0.33 -16.24 6.31
N SER A 2 0.76 -15.04 5.95
CA SER A 2 0.53 -13.87 6.80
C SER A 2 -0.97 -13.59 6.76
N GLU A 3 -1.68 -13.89 7.84
CA GLU A 3 -3.11 -13.63 7.94
C GLU A 3 -3.31 -12.12 8.11
N LEU A 4 -3.84 -11.50 7.06
CA LEU A 4 -4.19 -10.09 7.12
C LEU A 4 -5.52 -9.96 7.85
N SER A 5 -5.49 -9.37 9.03
CA SER A 5 -6.66 -9.15 9.87
C SER A 5 -6.61 -7.75 10.47
N VAL A 6 -7.75 -7.23 10.94
CA VAL A 6 -7.81 -5.95 11.67
C VAL A 6 -6.77 -5.91 12.79
N LYS A 7 -6.61 -7.01 13.55
CA LYS A 7 -5.62 -7.09 14.64
C LYS A 7 -4.19 -6.88 14.11
N THR A 8 -3.84 -7.53 13.01
CA THR A 8 -2.54 -7.35 12.34
C THR A 8 -2.31 -5.88 11.97
N ILE A 9 -3.34 -5.20 11.45
CA ILE A 9 -3.25 -3.78 11.07
C ILE A 9 -3.11 -2.86 12.28
N GLU A 10 -3.81 -3.15 13.38
CA GLU A 10 -3.64 -2.41 14.64
C GLU A 10 -2.23 -2.58 15.23
N GLU A 11 -1.65 -3.77 15.13
CA GLU A 11 -0.25 -3.99 15.51
C GLU A 11 0.69 -3.15 14.64
N TRP A 12 0.45 -3.09 13.33
CA TRP A 12 1.24 -2.28 12.39
C TRP A 12 1.24 -0.78 12.69
N LYS A 13 0.14 -0.23 13.22
CA LYS A 13 0.08 1.18 13.63
C LYS A 13 1.09 1.55 14.73
N THR A 14 1.50 0.57 15.53
CA THR A 14 2.46 0.78 16.63
C THR A 14 3.92 0.64 16.19
N LEU A 15 4.16 0.19 14.96
CA LEU A 15 5.49 -0.03 14.42
C LEU A 15 6.18 1.29 14.04
N SER A 16 7.52 1.28 14.10
CA SER A 16 8.31 2.32 13.44
C SER A 16 8.14 2.24 11.92
N SER A 17 8.46 3.31 11.19
CA SER A 17 8.40 3.31 9.73
C SER A 17 9.28 2.22 9.09
N GLU A 18 10.44 1.93 9.69
CA GLU A 18 11.33 0.86 9.21
C GLU A 18 10.73 -0.53 9.43
N SER A 19 10.18 -0.79 10.62
CA SER A 19 9.52 -2.07 10.90
C SER A 19 8.27 -2.27 10.04
N LEU A 20 7.47 -1.21 9.86
CA LEU A 20 6.32 -1.23 8.96
C LEU A 20 6.74 -1.49 7.51
N GLN A 21 7.83 -0.88 7.06
CA GLN A 21 8.38 -1.12 5.73
C GLN A 21 8.71 -2.61 5.53
N ASN A 22 9.40 -3.23 6.49
CA ASN A 22 9.77 -4.65 6.42
C ASN A 22 8.55 -5.58 6.38
N GLU A 23 7.52 -5.30 7.18
CA GLU A 23 6.28 -6.07 7.16
C GLU A 23 5.55 -5.91 5.82
N LEU A 24 5.47 -4.68 5.28
CA LEU A 24 4.87 -4.45 3.97
C LEU A 24 5.65 -5.14 2.84
N GLU A 25 6.98 -5.14 2.86
CA GLU A 25 7.81 -5.84 1.87
C GLU A 25 7.51 -7.35 1.89
N LYS A 26 7.46 -7.95 3.08
CA LYS A 26 7.16 -9.37 3.26
C LYS A 26 5.78 -9.73 2.72
N VAL A 27 4.74 -9.00 3.11
CA VAL A 27 3.37 -9.31 2.69
C VAL A 27 3.17 -9.00 1.19
N THR A 28 3.74 -7.91 0.68
CA THR A 28 3.71 -7.58 -0.75
C THR A 28 4.35 -8.70 -1.58
N THR A 29 5.47 -9.25 -1.12
CA THR A 29 6.14 -10.40 -1.76
C THR A 29 5.27 -11.66 -1.72
N GLU A 30 4.64 -11.96 -0.59
CA GLU A 30 3.72 -13.09 -0.45
C GLU A 30 2.51 -12.97 -1.39
N PHE A 31 2.01 -11.74 -1.60
CA PHE A 31 0.81 -11.49 -2.39
C PHE A 31 1.09 -11.23 -3.87
N ALA A 32 2.36 -11.07 -4.27
CA ALA A 32 2.76 -10.68 -5.62
C ALA A 32 2.24 -11.60 -6.73
N THR A 33 2.04 -12.89 -6.44
CA THR A 33 1.54 -13.90 -7.39
C THR A 33 0.04 -14.22 -7.21
N LYS A 34 -0.63 -13.58 -6.24
CA LYS A 34 -2.05 -13.79 -5.95
C LYS A 34 -2.92 -12.81 -6.75
N PHE A 35 -4.12 -13.27 -7.11
CA PHE A 35 -5.10 -12.49 -7.88
C PHE A 35 -6.47 -12.39 -7.20
N GLU A 36 -6.72 -13.17 -6.15
CA GLU A 36 -7.96 -13.18 -5.38
C GLU A 36 -7.65 -12.94 -3.90
N PHE A 37 -8.42 -12.06 -3.27
CA PHE A 37 -8.23 -11.67 -1.86
C PHE A 37 -9.53 -11.71 -1.07
N SER A 38 -10.43 -12.63 -1.42
CA SER A 38 -11.73 -12.86 -0.74
C SER A 38 -11.60 -13.20 0.75
N HIS A 39 -10.43 -13.67 1.19
CA HIS A 39 -10.11 -13.95 2.59
C HIS A 39 -9.86 -12.68 3.42
N ILE A 40 -9.62 -11.53 2.77
CA ILE A 40 -9.48 -10.25 3.46
C ILE A 40 -10.88 -9.67 3.60
N ASP A 41 -11.34 -9.46 4.83
CA ASP A 41 -12.68 -8.91 5.07
C ASP A 41 -12.75 -7.39 4.87
N VAL A 42 -13.98 -6.87 4.86
CA VAL A 42 -14.30 -5.45 4.68
C VAL A 42 -13.62 -4.55 5.73
N GLU A 43 -13.61 -4.98 6.97
CA GLU A 43 -13.09 -4.18 8.09
C GLU A 43 -11.57 -4.13 8.05
N THR A 44 -10.93 -5.24 7.67
CA THR A 44 -9.48 -5.30 7.42
C THR A 44 -9.07 -4.35 6.28
N ARG A 45 -9.85 -4.28 5.19
CA ARG A 45 -9.60 -3.32 4.10
C ARG A 45 -9.74 -1.86 4.54
N LYS A 46 -10.76 -1.54 5.35
CA LYS A 46 -10.91 -0.19 5.92
C LYS A 46 -9.77 0.16 6.85
N ALA A 47 -9.34 -0.77 7.70
CA ALA A 47 -8.20 -0.57 8.60
C ALA A 47 -6.92 -0.27 7.82
N LEU A 48 -6.65 -1.02 6.73
CA LEU A 48 -5.55 -0.73 5.81
C LEU A 48 -5.65 0.68 5.21
N CYS A 49 -6.83 1.04 4.70
CA CYS A 49 -7.06 2.35 4.11
C CYS A 49 -6.76 3.48 5.11
N ASN A 50 -7.20 3.34 6.36
CA ASN A 50 -6.93 4.32 7.42
C ASN A 50 -5.44 4.39 7.76
N LEU A 51 -4.79 3.24 8.01
CA LEU A 51 -3.34 3.18 8.26
C LEU A 51 -2.55 3.88 7.15
N PHE A 52 -2.86 3.55 5.89
CA PHE A 52 -2.17 4.14 4.75
C PHE A 52 -2.44 5.62 4.61
N SER A 53 -3.68 6.08 4.80
CA SER A 53 -4.00 7.51 4.76
C SER A 53 -3.20 8.28 5.82
N GLU A 54 -3.13 7.76 7.05
CA GLU A 54 -2.43 8.38 8.18
C GLU A 54 -0.92 8.44 7.96
N CYS A 55 -0.30 7.38 7.46
CA CYS A 55 1.16 7.32 7.37
C CYS A 55 1.74 7.86 6.05
N PHE A 56 0.96 7.96 4.96
CA PHE A 56 1.50 8.24 3.62
C PHE A 56 2.27 9.56 3.53
N CYS A 57 1.71 10.68 4.02
CA CYS A 57 2.33 12.01 3.87
C CYS A 57 3.63 12.17 4.67
N GLY A 58 3.73 11.55 5.85
CA GLY A 58 4.91 11.64 6.72
C GLY A 58 5.97 10.57 6.44
N SER A 59 5.68 9.61 5.57
CA SER A 59 6.54 8.46 5.34
C SER A 59 7.67 8.72 4.34
N PRO A 60 8.82 8.04 4.49
CA PRO A 60 9.87 8.01 3.47
C PRO A 60 9.34 7.55 2.10
N SER A 61 10.05 7.92 1.02
CA SER A 61 9.70 7.53 -0.35
C SER A 61 9.59 6.00 -0.53
N ALA A 62 10.47 5.24 0.11
CA ALA A 62 10.45 3.77 0.06
C ALA A 62 9.14 3.18 0.62
N LEU A 63 8.72 3.63 1.81
CA LEU A 63 7.48 3.18 2.43
C LEU A 63 6.24 3.60 1.61
N ARG A 64 6.20 4.84 1.11
CA ARG A 64 5.13 5.29 0.19
C ARG A 64 5.01 4.42 -1.05
N ARG A 65 6.15 4.07 -1.66
CA ARG A 65 6.19 3.17 -2.82
C ARG A 65 5.61 1.79 -2.49
N LEU A 66 5.95 1.24 -1.33
CA LEU A 66 5.41 -0.05 -0.90
C LEU A 66 3.91 -0.02 -0.65
N ILE A 67 3.40 1.05 -0.03
CA ILE A 67 1.95 1.28 0.12
C ILE A 67 1.25 1.25 -1.24
N ILE A 68 1.79 1.98 -2.23
CA ILE A 68 1.24 1.98 -3.60
C ILE A 68 1.28 0.56 -4.21
N CYS A 69 2.40 -0.15 -4.08
CA CYS A 69 2.53 -1.52 -4.57
C CYS A 69 1.51 -2.46 -3.93
N PHE A 70 1.33 -2.37 -2.62
CA PHE A 70 0.38 -3.17 -1.86
C PHE A 70 -1.06 -2.92 -2.30
N ILE A 71 -1.43 -1.64 -2.43
CA ILE A 71 -2.75 -1.24 -2.92
C ILE A 71 -2.98 -1.77 -4.34
N ARG A 72 -1.98 -1.65 -5.23
CA ARG A 72 -2.06 -2.17 -6.60
C ARG A 72 -2.29 -3.68 -6.63
N ILE A 73 -1.63 -4.45 -5.76
CA ILE A 73 -1.81 -5.90 -5.67
C ILE A 73 -3.24 -6.22 -5.23
N LEU A 74 -3.75 -5.61 -4.17
CA LEU A 74 -5.11 -5.85 -3.70
C LEU A 74 -6.18 -5.40 -4.69
N ALA A 75 -5.91 -4.32 -5.44
CA ALA A 75 -6.79 -3.81 -6.48
C ALA A 75 -6.89 -4.71 -7.73
N ARG A 76 -6.04 -5.75 -7.87
CA ARG A 76 -6.19 -6.77 -8.92
C ARG A 76 -7.54 -7.49 -8.79
N ASP A 77 -7.97 -7.71 -7.55
CA ASP A 77 -9.29 -8.22 -7.24
C ASP A 77 -10.27 -7.05 -7.16
N LYS A 78 -11.08 -6.91 -8.21
CA LYS A 78 -12.02 -5.78 -8.40
C LYS A 78 -13.00 -5.62 -7.25
N GLN A 79 -13.27 -6.66 -6.47
CA GLN A 79 -14.18 -6.60 -5.32
C GLN A 79 -13.61 -5.76 -4.17
N ASN A 80 -12.29 -5.54 -4.12
CA ASN A 80 -11.62 -4.89 -3.00
C ASN A 80 -11.41 -3.38 -3.15
N ILE A 81 -11.53 -2.83 -4.36
CA ILE A 81 -11.11 -1.45 -4.66
C ILE A 81 -11.89 -0.41 -3.85
N GLY A 82 -13.21 -0.54 -3.74
CA GLY A 82 -14.06 0.51 -3.17
C GLY A 82 -13.87 0.77 -1.67
N GLN A 83 -13.28 -0.17 -0.93
CA GLN A 83 -13.04 -0.05 0.52
C GLN A 83 -11.56 0.12 0.87
N LEU A 84 -10.68 0.02 -0.13
CA LEU A 84 -9.24 0.13 0.03
C LEU A 84 -8.73 1.57 -0.16
N LEU A 85 -9.57 2.44 -0.74
CA LEU A 85 -9.21 3.80 -1.13
C LEU A 85 -10.19 4.81 -0.53
N SER A 86 -9.68 5.71 0.30
CA SER A 86 -10.35 6.96 0.67
C SER A 86 -10.13 8.01 -0.43
N GLU A 87 -10.95 9.06 -0.45
CA GLU A 87 -10.72 10.19 -1.36
C GLU A 87 -9.34 10.83 -1.13
N GLU A 88 -8.92 10.94 0.13
CA GLU A 88 -7.61 11.47 0.51
C GLU A 88 -6.47 10.61 -0.01
N LEU A 89 -6.48 9.31 0.29
CA LEU A 89 -5.45 8.38 -0.16
C LEU A 89 -5.38 8.31 -1.68
N SER A 90 -6.54 8.36 -2.36
CA SER A 90 -6.61 8.43 -3.82
C SER A 90 -5.89 9.66 -4.36
N LYS A 91 -6.12 10.84 -3.78
CA LYS A 91 -5.42 12.08 -4.17
C LYS A 91 -3.91 11.98 -3.95
N LEU A 92 -3.47 11.37 -2.84
CA LEU A 92 -2.05 11.17 -2.53
C LEU A 92 -1.34 10.23 -3.51
N ILE A 93 -2.00 9.13 -3.87
CA ILE A 93 -1.50 8.19 -4.88
C ILE A 93 -1.44 8.85 -6.25
N ILE A 94 -2.50 9.56 -6.65
CA ILE A 94 -2.56 10.27 -7.92
C ILE A 94 -1.43 11.32 -8.01
N ARG A 95 -1.21 12.12 -6.96
CA ARG A 95 -0.08 13.07 -6.91
C ARG A 95 1.27 12.38 -7.08
N SER A 96 1.45 11.22 -6.44
CA SER A 96 2.68 10.44 -6.52
C SER A 96 2.89 9.80 -7.90
N ALA A 97 1.81 9.42 -8.59
CA ALA A 97 1.85 8.82 -9.92
C ALA A 97 1.99 9.85 -11.05
N LEU A 98 1.45 11.04 -10.86
CA LEU A 98 1.47 12.12 -11.85
C LEU A 98 2.79 12.91 -11.89
N LEU A 99 3.76 12.60 -11.02
CA LEU A 99 5.06 13.29 -10.94
C LEU A 99 4.90 14.82 -11.03
N SER A 100 3.95 15.39 -10.28
CA SER A 100 3.82 16.84 -10.26
C SER A 100 5.13 17.42 -9.73
N ASP A 101 5.88 18.05 -10.64
CA ASP A 101 7.28 18.51 -10.56
C ASP A 101 7.64 19.46 -9.40
N ALA A 102 6.75 19.67 -8.42
CA ALA A 102 6.99 20.62 -7.34
C ALA A 102 7.75 20.03 -6.14
N ASP A 103 7.60 18.74 -5.80
CA ASP A 103 8.02 18.24 -4.46
C ASP A 103 8.74 16.87 -4.44
N PHE A 104 9.00 16.25 -5.58
CA PHE A 104 9.45 14.85 -5.60
C PHE A 104 10.71 14.63 -6.45
N SER A 105 11.86 14.48 -5.80
CA SER A 105 13.03 13.86 -6.42
C SER A 105 12.78 12.34 -6.54
N PHE A 106 12.00 11.96 -7.55
CA PHE A 106 11.63 10.59 -7.82
C PHE A 106 12.76 9.89 -8.59
N ASN A 107 13.38 8.85 -8.00
CA ASN A 107 14.40 8.05 -8.69
C ASN A 107 13.70 7.06 -9.64
N TRP A 108 13.79 7.35 -10.93
CA TRP A 108 13.21 6.59 -12.04
C TRP A 108 13.78 5.17 -12.22
N GLU A 109 14.98 4.88 -11.71
CA GLU A 109 15.64 3.58 -11.89
C GLU A 109 14.89 2.43 -11.20
N GLY A 110 14.05 2.73 -10.21
CA GLY A 110 13.22 1.72 -9.54
C GLY A 110 11.95 1.34 -10.31
N LEU A 111 11.48 2.19 -11.23
CA LEU A 111 10.15 2.04 -11.83
C LEU A 111 10.12 1.01 -12.97
N CYS A 112 11.27 0.74 -13.59
CA CYS A 112 11.41 -0.25 -14.65
C CYS A 112 11.09 -1.69 -14.20
N PHE A 113 11.12 -1.97 -12.89
CA PHE A 113 10.65 -3.27 -12.36
C PHE A 113 9.13 -3.35 -12.17
N CYS A 114 8.38 -2.25 -12.32
CA CYS A 114 6.96 -2.18 -12.01
C CYS A 114 6.02 -2.29 -13.21
N PHE A 115 6.53 -2.27 -14.45
CA PHE A 115 5.73 -2.37 -15.68
C PHE A 115 5.97 -3.65 -16.51
N SER A 116 6.91 -4.49 -16.09
CA SER A 116 7.21 -5.77 -16.75
C SER A 116 6.98 -6.90 -15.75
N LEU A 117 5.70 -7.29 -15.55
CA LEU A 117 5.22 -8.61 -15.09
C LEU A 117 3.69 -8.58 -14.92
#